data_AF-A0A3T1D2D3-F1
#
_entry.id   AF-A0A3T1D2D3-F1
#
_cell.length_a   1.000
_cell.length_b   1.000
_cell.length_c   1.000
_cell.angle_alpha   90.00
_cell.angle_beta   90.00
_cell.angle_gamma   90.00
#
_symmetry.space_group_name_H-M   'P 1'
#
loop_
_entity.id
_entity.type
_entity.pdbx_description
1 polymer ?
#
loop_
_entity_poly.entity_id
_entity_poly.type
_entity_poly.pdbx_seq_one_letter_code
_entity_poly.pdbx_strand_id
1 'polypeptide(L)' 'MMQAMTAKELEYVADSMSNEDLLMKQCSIAAASITNVQLQQACSHMVDVHTQHYSTLLNALQQHQAMAPTQPQS' A
#
# COMPACT_ATOMS: atom_id res chain seq x y z
N MET A 1 8.52 -8.42 -21.15
CA MET A 1 9.66 -7.75 -20.49
C MET A 1 9.09 -6.90 -19.37
N MET A 2 9.52 -7.09 -18.12
CA MET A 2 9.21 -6.13 -17.05
C MET A 2 10.12 -4.92 -17.24
N GLN A 3 9.52 -3.78 -17.54
CA GLN A 3 10.22 -2.51 -17.62
C GLN A 3 10.52 -2.04 -16.18
N ALA A 4 11.75 -1.58 -15.92
CA ALA A 4 12.04 -0.95 -14.65
C ALA A 4 11.15 0.30 -14.47
N MET A 5 10.53 0.41 -13.30
CA MET A 5 9.77 1.58 -12.88
C MET A 5 10.67 2.82 -12.90
N THR A 6 10.12 3.91 -13.42
CA THR A 6 10.73 5.23 -13.37
C THR A 6 10.73 5.77 -11.94
N ALA A 7 11.57 6.76 -11.67
CA ALA A 7 11.59 7.44 -10.37
C ALA A 7 10.21 8.01 -9.97
N LYS A 8 9.44 8.52 -10.95
CA LYS A 8 8.07 9.02 -10.73
C LYS A 8 7.09 7.92 -10.33
N GLU A 9 7.22 6.73 -10.92
CA GLU A 9 6.37 5.59 -10.56
C GLU A 9 6.74 5.05 -9.18
N LEU A 10 8.02 5.06 -8.79
CA LEU A 10 8.46 4.69 -7.44
C LEU A 10 7.92 5.66 -6.39
N GLU A 11 7.99 6.97 -6.65
CA GLU A 11 7.41 8.00 -5.79
C GLU A 11 5.89 7.83 -5.66
N TYR A 12 5.19 7.60 -6.78
CA TYR A 12 3.76 7.34 -6.77
C TYR A 12 3.38 6.09 -5.97
N VAL A 13 4.18 5.01 -6.02
CA VAL A 13 3.94 3.81 -5.21
C VAL A 13 4.17 4.11 -3.72
N ALA A 14 5.21 4.87 -3.36
CA ALA A 14 5.44 5.28 -1.98
C ALA A 14 4.30 6.16 -1.42
N ASP A 15 3.80 7.10 -2.22
CA ASP A 15 2.63 7.92 -1.87
C ASP A 15 1.38 7.05 -1.71
N SER A 16 1.16 6.10 -2.63
CA SER A 16 0.03 5.16 -2.56
C SER A 16 0.09 4.30 -1.30
N MET A 17 1.27 3.82 -0.90
CA MET A 17 1.45 3.07 0.35
C MET A 17 1.11 3.92 1.59
N SER A 18 1.46 5.20 1.59
CA SER A 18 1.10 6.13 2.67
C SER A 18 -0.42 6.35 2.74
N ASN A 19 -1.09 6.38 1.60
CA ASN A 19 -2.55 6.47 1.53
C ASN A 19 -3.22 5.18 2.06
N GLU A 20 -2.72 4.00 1.71
CA GLU A 20 -3.24 2.73 2.22
C GLU A 20 -3.11 2.64 3.75
N ASP A 21 -1.97 3.08 4.33
CA ASP A 21 -1.78 3.15 5.79
C ASP A 21 -2.77 4.10 6.47
N LEU A 22 -3.01 5.28 5.88
CA LEU A 22 -4.01 6.22 6.38
C LEU A 22 -5.42 5.61 6.34
N LEU A 23 -5.78 4.94 5.25
CA LEU A 23 -7.10 4.31 5.10
C LEU A 23 -7.30 3.17 6.10
N MET A 24 -6.29 2.31 6.31
CA MET A 24 -6.33 1.26 7.33
C MET A 24 -6.60 1.84 8.73
N LYS A 25 -5.93 2.92 9.11
CA LYS A 25 -6.14 3.59 10.40
C LYS A 25 -7.54 4.15 10.53
N GLN A 26 -8.05 4.83 9.50
CA GLN A 26 -9.40 5.39 9.51
C GLN A 26 -10.47 4.29 9.59
N CYS A 27 -10.34 3.22 8.80
CA CYS A 27 -11.26 2.09 8.85
C CYS A 27 -11.23 1.39 10.22
N SER A 28 -10.05 1.25 10.84
CA SER A 28 -9.93 0.68 12.18
C SER A 28 -10.63 1.53 13.24
N ILE A 29 -10.45 2.85 13.20
CA ILE A 29 -11.13 3.79 14.11
C ILE A 29 -12.64 3.78 13.85
N ALA A 30 -13.07 3.78 12.59
CA ALA A 30 -14.48 3.72 12.21
C ALA A 30 -15.14 2.43 12.69
N ALA A 31 -14.51 1.28 12.49
CA ALA A 31 -15.00 0.00 12.99
C ALA A 31 -15.14 -0.03 14.53
N ALA A 32 -14.24 0.65 15.26
CA ALA A 32 -14.30 0.73 16.72
C ALA A 32 -15.33 1.75 17.25
N SER A 33 -15.72 2.75 16.47
CA SER A 33 -16.57 3.87 16.90
C SER A 33 -18.02 3.82 16.40
N ILE A 34 -18.25 3.19 15.24
CA ILE A 34 -19.60 3.05 14.66
C ILE A 34 -20.41 2.05 15.47
N THR A 35 -21.70 2.30 15.67
CA THR A 35 -22.62 1.37 16.37
C THR A 35 -23.40 0.45 15.43
N ASN A 36 -23.49 0.81 14.14
CA ASN A 36 -24.13 -0.02 13.13
C ASN A 36 -23.23 -1.22 12.75
N VAL A 37 -23.71 -2.42 13.01
CA VAL A 37 -22.95 -3.67 12.85
C VAL A 37 -22.52 -3.91 11.40
N GLN A 38 -23.39 -3.65 10.41
CA GLN A 38 -23.03 -3.81 9.00
C GLN A 38 -21.90 -2.87 8.58
N LEU A 39 -21.92 -1.62 9.07
CA LEU A 39 -20.84 -0.67 8.81
C LEU A 39 -19.54 -1.03 9.52
N GLN A 40 -19.60 -1.54 10.77
CA GLN A 40 -18.41 -2.07 11.45
C GLN A 40 -17.76 -3.20 10.65
N GLN A 41 -18.56 -4.14 10.16
CA GLN A 41 -18.09 -5.26 9.34
C GLN A 41 -17.49 -4.78 8.01
N ALA A 42 -18.14 -3.82 7.36
CA ALA A 42 -17.61 -3.21 6.14
C ALA A 42 -16.26 -2.53 6.40
N CYS A 43 -16.14 -1.73 7.45
CA CYS A 43 -14.87 -1.08 7.81
C CYS A 43 -13.79 -2.11 8.16
N SER A 44 -14.13 -3.18 8.88
CA SER A 44 -13.19 -4.26 9.20
C SER A 44 -12.68 -4.96 7.93
N HIS A 45 -13.59 -5.28 7.00
CA HIS A 45 -13.22 -5.85 5.70
C HIS A 45 -12.32 -4.91 4.89
N MET A 46 -12.59 -3.60 4.92
CA MET A 46 -11.76 -2.62 4.22
C MET A 46 -10.33 -2.58 4.79
N VAL A 47 -10.12 -2.80 6.09
CA VAL A 47 -8.76 -2.93 6.66
C VAL A 47 -8.01 -4.09 6.01
N ASP A 48 -8.66 -5.25 5.83
CA ASP A 48 -8.04 -6.41 5.18
C ASP A 48 -7.68 -6.13 3.71
N VAL A 49 -8.60 -5.47 2.98
CA VAL A 49 -8.39 -5.07 1.58
C VAL A 49 -7.19 -4.12 1.45
N HIS A 50 -7.14 -3.06 2.27
CA HIS A 50 -6.05 -2.10 2.26
C HIS A 50 -4.71 -2.74 2.67
N THR A 51 -4.73 -3.71 3.59
CA THR A 51 -3.54 -4.51 3.95
C THR A 51 -3.02 -5.32 2.75
N GLN A 52 -3.92 -5.92 1.97
CA GLN A 52 -3.56 -6.65 0.75
C GLN A 52 -2.98 -5.71 -0.32
N HIS A 53 -3.56 -4.52 -0.51
CA HIS A 53 -3.05 -3.52 -1.43
C HIS A 53 -1.65 -3.05 -1.04
N TYR A 54 -1.46 -2.69 0.23
CA TYR A 54 -0.16 -2.30 0.77
C TYR A 54 0.90 -3.38 0.54
N SER A 55 0.56 -4.64 0.81
CA SER A 55 1.46 -5.78 0.58
C SER A 55 1.80 -5.94 -0.90
N THR A 56 0.84 -5.69 -1.80
CA THR A 56 1.06 -5.74 -3.26
C THR A 56 2.03 -4.63 -3.71
N LEU A 57 1.83 -3.41 -3.22
CA LEU A 57 2.71 -2.27 -3.50
C LEU A 57 4.13 -2.52 -2.96
N LEU A 58 4.23 -3.05 -1.74
CA LEU A 58 5.52 -3.42 -1.14
C LEU A 58 6.25 -4.47 -1.96
N ASN A 59 5.55 -5.51 -2.42
CA ASN A 59 6.13 -6.53 -3.29
C ASN A 59 6.62 -5.92 -4.62
N ALA A 60 5.87 -4.99 -5.21
CA ALA A 60 6.28 -4.30 -6.44
C ALA A 60 7.57 -3.47 -6.24
N LEU A 61 7.72 -2.81 -5.09
CA LEU A 61 8.96 -2.09 -4.74
C LEU A 61 10.14 -3.03 -4.51
N GLN A 62 9.93 -4.15 -3.81
CA GLN A 62 10.98 -5.13 -3.53
C GLN A 62 11.49 -5.79 -4.82
N GLN A 63 10.59 -6.12 -5.75
CA GLN A 63 10.95 -6.64 -7.06
C GLN A 63 11.79 -5.62 -7.86
N HIS A 64 11.53 -4.32 -7.71
CA HIS A 64 12.33 -3.26 -8.32
C HIS A 64 13.68 -3.04 -7.66
N GLN A 65 13.79 -3.14 -6.33
CA GLN A 65 15.08 -3.05 -5.65
C GLN A 65 16.06 -4.12 -6.15
N ALA A 66 15.56 -5.32 -6.47
CA ALA A 66 16.39 -6.39 -7.05
C ALA A 66 16.87 -6.11 -8.48
N MET A 67 16.21 -5.18 -9.20
CA MET A 67 16.56 -4.79 -10.58
C MET A 67 17.31 -3.46 -10.66
N ALA A 68 17.31 -2.66 -9.59
CA ALA A 68 18.07 -1.42 -9.53
C ALA A 68 19.58 -1.76 -9.45
N PRO A 69 20.42 -1.27 -10.38
CA PRO A 69 21.84 -1.54 -10.35
C PRO A 69 22.44 -0.93 -9.08
N THR A 70 22.99 -1.78 -8.21
CA THR A 70 23.66 -1.39 -6.97
C THR A 70 25.03 -0.74 -7.21
N GLN A 71 25.30 -0.15 -8.36
CA GLN A 71 26.60 0.45 -8.65
C GLN A 71 26.51 1.83 -9.28
N PRO A 72 27.23 2.83 -8.71
CA PRO A 72 27.60 4.00 -9.47
C PRO A 72 28.58 3.56 -10.56
N GLN A 73 28.15 3.63 -11.83
CA GLN A 73 29.12 3.66 -12.92
C GLN A 73 29.70 5.07 -12.91
N SER A 74 30.96 5.12 -12.46
CA SER A 74 31.90 6.25 -12.43
C SER A 74 31.75 7.25 -13.57
#